data_AF-A0A9P6XXL6-F1
#
_entry.id   AF-A0A9P6XXL6-F1
#
_cell.length_a   1.000
_cell.length_b   1.000
_cell.length_c   1.000
_cell.angle_alpha   90.00
_cell.angle_beta   90.00
_cell.angle_gamma   90.00
#
_symmetry.space_group_name_H-M   'P 1'
#
loop_
_entity.id
_entity.type
_entity.pdbx_description
1 polymer ?
#
loop_
_entity_poly.entity_id
_entity_poly.type
_entity_poly.pdbx_seq_one_letter_code
_entity_poly.pdbx_strand_id
1 'polypeptide(L)'
;MGGAQIGELKIKPAKLRGVESNGMLCSAKELGLDNDASGLLELPDDAPVGQALVEYLGLPDASIEIKLTPNRADCFSLRGIAFDVAAATRSEP
;
A
#
# COMPACT_ATOMS: atom_id res chain seq x y z
N MET A 1 -10.17 6.14 -22.60
CA MET A 1 -10.39 6.24 -21.14
C MET A 1 -10.66 4.83 -20.62
N GLY A 2 -9.67 4.21 -19.97
CA GLY A 2 -9.83 2.91 -19.31
C GLY A 2 -10.19 3.12 -17.84
N GLY A 3 -11.12 2.33 -17.32
CA GLY A 3 -11.42 2.33 -15.88
C GLY A 3 -10.27 1.75 -15.05
N ALA A 4 -10.38 1.86 -13.73
CA ALA A 4 -9.38 1.35 -12.79
C ALA A 4 -9.11 -0.16 -12.98
N GLN A 5 -7.86 -0.56 -12.80
CA GLN A 5 -7.40 -1.95 -12.84
C GLN A 5 -7.02 -2.34 -11.40
N ILE A 6 -7.71 -3.31 -10.82
CA ILE A 6 -7.51 -3.79 -9.45
C ILE A 6 -7.12 -5.27 -9.54
N GLY A 7 -5.83 -5.56 -9.45
CA GLY A 7 -5.31 -6.88 -9.80
C GLY A 7 -5.74 -7.28 -11.22
N GLU A 8 -6.46 -8.41 -11.34
CA GLU A 8 -7.00 -8.89 -12.62
C GLU A 8 -8.34 -8.24 -13.01
N LEU A 9 -9.00 -7.53 -12.09
CA LEU A 9 -10.31 -6.91 -12.29
C LEU A 9 -10.18 -5.56 -12.99
N LYS A 10 -10.83 -5.41 -14.15
CA LYS A 10 -10.96 -4.12 -14.83
C LYS A 10 -12.33 -3.52 -14.58
N ILE A 11 -12.38 -2.39 -13.88
CA ILE A 11 -13.62 -1.70 -13.53
C ILE A 11 -14.25 -1.08 -14.78
N LYS A 12 -15.55 -1.35 -14.95
CA LYS A 12 -16.38 -0.84 -16.05
C LYS A 12 -17.74 -0.41 -15.50
N PRO A 13 -18.41 0.57 -16.13
CA PRO A 13 -19.77 0.92 -15.79
C PRO A 13 -20.70 -0.31 -15.90
N ALA A 14 -21.57 -0.49 -14.92
CA ALA A 14 -22.50 -1.63 -14.86
C ALA A 14 -23.85 -1.20 -14.28
N LYS A 15 -24.90 -1.99 -14.56
CA LYS A 15 -26.20 -1.85 -13.90
C LYS A 15 -26.33 -2.91 -12.81
N LEU A 16 -26.47 -2.47 -11.58
CA LEU A 16 -26.70 -3.32 -10.41
C LEU A 16 -28.14 -3.13 -9.94
N ARG A 17 -28.92 -4.21 -10.02
CA ARG A 17 -30.35 -4.22 -9.61
C ARG A 17 -31.18 -3.08 -10.25
N GLY A 18 -30.87 -2.75 -11.51
CA GLY A 18 -31.55 -1.69 -12.27
C GLY A 18 -31.01 -0.27 -12.07
N VAL A 19 -30.07 -0.07 -11.14
CA VAL A 19 -29.42 1.23 -10.88
C VAL A 19 -28.04 1.26 -11.53
N GLU A 20 -27.67 2.40 -12.12
CA GLU A 20 -26.36 2.61 -12.74
C GLU A 20 -25.27 2.76 -11.67
N SER A 21 -24.15 2.04 -11.85
CA SER A 21 -22.94 2.16 -11.06
C SER A 21 -21.74 2.44 -11.96
N ASN A 22 -21.01 3.50 -11.65
CA ASN A 22 -19.86 3.98 -12.41
C ASN A 22 -18.52 3.66 -11.72
N GLY A 23 -18.53 2.81 -10.71
CA GLY A 23 -17.33 2.48 -9.95
C GLY A 23 -17.58 1.42 -8.90
N MET A 24 -16.59 1.24 -8.04
CA MET A 24 -16.59 0.26 -6.96
C MET A 24 -15.84 0.84 -5.76
N LEU A 25 -16.46 0.77 -4.58
CA LEU A 25 -15.76 0.98 -3.32
C LEU A 25 -15.07 -0.34 -2.96
N CYS A 26 -13.82 -0.28 -2.51
CA CYS A 26 -12.97 -1.45 -2.39
C CYS A 26 -12.63 -1.74 -0.92
N SER A 27 -12.53 -3.02 -0.59
CA SER A 27 -11.97 -3.56 0.65
C SER A 27 -10.43 -3.60 0.61
N ALA A 28 -9.79 -3.76 1.78
CA ALA A 28 -8.33 -3.93 1.86
C ALA A 28 -7.86 -5.17 1.07
N LYS A 29 -8.65 -6.27 1.12
CA LYS A 29 -8.37 -7.49 0.36
C LYS A 29 -8.44 -7.33 -1.15
N GLU A 30 -9.44 -6.62 -1.67
CA GLU A 30 -9.53 -6.37 -3.11
C GLU A 30 -8.35 -5.56 -3.63
N LEU A 31 -7.83 -4.64 -2.81
CA LEU A 31 -6.66 -3.84 -3.12
C LEU A 31 -5.33 -4.56 -2.89
N GLY A 32 -5.34 -5.76 -2.30
CA GLY A 32 -4.15 -6.53 -1.98
C GLY A 32 -3.31 -5.95 -0.83
N LEU A 33 -3.91 -5.16 0.05
CA LEU A 33 -3.23 -4.48 1.17
C LEU A 33 -3.24 -5.31 2.46
N ASP A 34 -4.36 -5.99 2.73
CA ASP A 34 -4.55 -6.83 3.90
C ASP A 34 -5.45 -8.03 3.51
N ASN A 35 -5.53 -9.04 4.36
CA ASN A 35 -6.49 -10.13 4.21
C ASN A 35 -7.91 -9.76 4.67
N ASP A 36 -8.10 -8.58 5.29
CA ASP A 36 -9.41 -8.14 5.73
C ASP A 36 -10.40 -7.93 4.57
N ALA A 37 -11.51 -8.66 4.68
CA ALA A 37 -12.64 -8.66 3.75
C ALA A 37 -13.97 -8.37 4.45
N SER A 38 -13.92 -7.88 5.69
CA SER A 38 -15.11 -7.61 6.50
C SER A 38 -15.92 -6.41 5.99
N GLY A 39 -15.30 -5.48 5.27
CA GLY A 39 -15.94 -4.28 4.76
C GLY A 39 -15.06 -3.47 3.81
N LEU A 40 -15.44 -2.20 3.62
CA LEU A 40 -14.68 -1.25 2.83
C LEU A 40 -13.38 -0.87 3.57
N LEU A 41 -12.35 -0.48 2.81
CA LEU A 41 -11.18 0.15 3.42
C LEU A 41 -11.58 1.56 3.90
N GLU A 42 -11.73 1.71 5.20
CA GLU A 42 -11.98 3.01 5.82
C GLU A 42 -10.70 3.84 5.82
N LEU A 43 -10.79 5.06 5.29
CA LEU A 43 -9.70 6.04 5.31
C LEU A 43 -9.95 7.07 6.42
N PRO A 44 -8.90 7.70 6.96
CA PRO A 44 -9.04 8.86 7.84
C PRO A 44 -9.95 9.95 7.24
N ASP A 45 -10.67 10.66 8.11
CA ASP A 45 -11.61 11.72 7.69
C ASP A 45 -10.94 12.90 6.95
N ASP A 46 -9.64 13.07 7.14
CA ASP A 46 -8.81 14.09 6.49
C ASP A 46 -8.14 13.60 5.19
N ALA A 47 -8.47 12.39 4.72
CA ALA A 47 -7.94 11.86 3.48
C ALA A 47 -8.35 12.75 2.27
N PRO A 48 -7.38 13.21 1.47
CA PRO A 48 -7.64 14.13 0.36
C PRO A 48 -8.41 13.43 -0.78
N VAL A 49 -9.64 13.88 -1.03
CA VAL A 49 -10.48 13.33 -2.10
C VAL A 49 -9.91 13.69 -3.48
N GLY A 50 -9.84 12.70 -4.36
CA GLY A 50 -9.34 12.84 -5.73
C GLY A 50 -7.84 12.57 -5.88
N GLN A 51 -7.09 12.44 -4.77
CA GLN A 51 -5.72 11.95 -4.81
C GLN A 51 -5.70 10.45 -5.14
N ALA A 52 -4.68 10.01 -5.89
CA ALA A 52 -4.48 8.59 -6.15
C ALA A 52 -4.18 7.84 -4.84
N LEU A 53 -4.91 6.75 -4.57
CA LEU A 53 -4.74 5.98 -3.33
C LEU A 53 -3.31 5.47 -3.14
N VAL A 54 -2.65 5.08 -4.23
CA VAL A 54 -1.26 4.62 -4.25
C VAL A 54 -0.32 5.71 -3.69
N GLU A 55 -0.50 6.96 -4.11
CA GLU A 55 0.30 8.08 -3.61
C GLU A 55 -0.04 8.40 -2.15
N TYR A 56 -1.32 8.36 -1.78
CA TYR A 56 -1.78 8.62 -0.41
C TYR A 56 -1.20 7.62 0.60
N LEU A 57 -1.16 6.33 0.23
CA LEU A 57 -0.63 5.26 1.07
C LEU A 57 0.90 5.10 0.99
N GLY A 58 1.60 5.91 0.16
CA GLY A 58 3.06 5.81 0.00
C GLY A 58 3.52 4.58 -0.79
N LEU A 59 2.68 4.07 -1.69
CA LEU A 59 2.97 2.89 -2.52
C LEU A 59 3.55 3.30 -3.89
N PRO A 60 4.32 2.43 -4.56
CA PRO A 60 4.76 1.11 -4.10
C PRO A 60 5.86 1.22 -3.03
N ASP A 61 5.75 0.36 -2.01
CA ASP A 61 6.77 0.16 -0.99
C ASP A 61 7.15 -1.32 -0.90
N ALA A 62 8.25 -1.63 -0.22
CA ALA A 62 8.78 -2.98 -0.09
C ALA A 62 8.97 -3.39 1.37
N SER A 63 8.53 -4.60 1.70
CA SER A 63 8.88 -5.26 2.96
C SER A 63 10.13 -6.12 2.77
N ILE A 64 11.18 -5.84 3.54
CA ILE A 64 12.46 -6.55 3.49
C ILE A 64 12.67 -7.28 4.81
N GLU A 65 12.70 -8.60 4.76
CA GLU A 65 13.00 -9.44 5.93
C GLU A 65 14.50 -9.77 5.98
N ILE A 66 15.14 -9.45 7.10
CA ILE A 66 16.59 -9.64 7.29
C ILE A 66 16.84 -10.56 8.48
N LYS A 67 17.61 -11.62 8.27
CA LYS A 67 18.09 -12.48 9.36
C LYS A 67 19.37 -11.90 9.97
N LEU A 68 19.26 -11.35 11.17
CA LEU A 68 20.39 -10.78 11.90
C LEU A 68 21.14 -11.85 12.70
N THR A 69 22.47 -11.73 12.72
CA THR A 69 23.34 -12.49 13.62
C THR A 69 23.48 -11.77 14.97
N PRO A 70 23.78 -12.48 16.08
CA PRO A 70 23.80 -11.87 17.42
C PRO A 70 24.77 -10.70 17.61
N ASN A 71 25.80 -10.59 16.77
CA ASN A 71 26.80 -9.51 16.82
C ASN A 71 26.32 -8.18 16.20
N ARG A 72 25.10 -8.10 15.64
CA ARG A 72 24.53 -6.90 15.03
C ARG A 72 23.26 -6.43 15.73
N ALA A 73 23.33 -6.33 17.06
CA ALA A 73 22.22 -5.84 17.89
C ALA A 73 21.80 -4.40 17.53
N ASP A 74 22.71 -3.61 16.98
CA ASP A 74 22.48 -2.26 16.44
C ASP A 74 21.44 -2.24 15.31
N CYS A 75 21.38 -3.28 14.47
CA CYS A 75 20.46 -3.37 13.33
C CYS A 75 19.03 -3.83 13.70
N PHE A 76 18.70 -3.98 15.00
CA PHE A 76 17.32 -4.27 15.45
C PHE A 76 16.37 -3.05 15.42
N SER A 77 16.71 -2.03 14.64
CA SER A 77 15.90 -0.83 14.47
C SER A 77 16.06 -0.27 13.06
N LEU A 78 15.03 0.44 12.59
CA LEU A 78 15.10 1.13 11.30
C LEU A 78 16.29 2.09 11.23
N ARG A 79 16.59 2.80 12.34
CA ARG A 79 17.75 3.68 12.45
C ARG A 79 19.06 2.92 12.26
N GLY A 80 19.26 1.82 12.96
CA GLY A 80 20.50 1.03 12.84
C GLY A 80 20.73 0.51 11.42
N ILE A 81 19.65 0.00 10.80
CA ILE A 81 19.67 -0.44 9.40
C ILE A 81 20.02 0.74 8.48
N ALA A 82 19.39 1.91 8.66
CA ALA A 82 19.66 3.09 7.84
C ALA A 82 21.13 3.54 7.94
N PHE A 83 21.71 3.56 9.14
CA PHE A 83 23.12 3.91 9.34
C PHE A 83 24.09 2.89 8.69
N ASP A 84 23.78 1.59 8.78
CA ASP A 84 24.61 0.55 8.14
C ASP A 84 24.54 0.66 6.61
N VAL A 85 23.35 0.92 6.04
CA VAL A 85 23.16 1.17 4.61
C VAL A 85 23.88 2.46 4.17
N ALA A 86 23.80 3.54 4.96
CA ALA A 86 24.50 4.78 4.68
C ALA A 86 26.02 4.57 4.66
N ALA A 87 26.56 3.82 5.63
CA ALA A 87 27.97 3.44 5.66
C ALA A 87 28.37 2.58 4.44
N ALA A 88 27.53 1.61 4.04
CA ALA A 88 27.80 0.73 2.90
C ALA A 88 27.75 1.47 1.55
N THR A 89 26.84 2.44 1.42
CA THR A 89 26.63 3.22 0.17
C THR A 89 27.43 4.52 0.12
N ARG A 90 28.12 4.89 1.21
CA ARG A 90 28.82 6.18 1.40
C ARG A 90 27.87 7.38 1.27
N SER A 91 26.69 7.25 1.86
CA SER A 91 25.67 8.29 1.92
C SER A 91 25.62 8.93 3.30
N GLU A 92 24.98 10.10 3.39
CA GLU A 92 24.66 10.69 4.70
C GLU A 92 23.56 9.86 5.38
N PRO A 93 23.67 9.61 6.71
CA PRO A 93 22.69 8.83 7.46
C PRO A 93 21.42 9.60 7.82
#